data_AF-A0A962SXS1-F1
#
_entry.id   AF-A0A962SXS1-F1
#
_cell.length_a   1.000
_cell.length_b   1.000
_cell.length_c   1.000
_cell.angle_alpha   90.00
_cell.angle_beta   90.00
_cell.angle_gamma   90.00
#
_symmetry.space_group_name_H-M   'P 1'
#
loop_
_entity.id
_entity.type
_entity.pdbx_description
1 polymer ?
#
loop_
_entity_poly.entity_id
_entity_poly.type
_entity_poly.pdbx_seq_one_letter_code
_entity_poly.pdbx_strand_id
1 'polypeptide(L)'
;GTPAWLGLAYVSLFSMLLGFVFWYRGLARGGVAAVGQLQLLQPFMGLSLAALLLHEKVSWTMLIVTLAAVICVAGARKYAN
;
A
#
# COMPACT_ATOMS: atom_id res chain seq x y z
N GLY A 1 -23.17 18.72 7.07
CA GLY A 1 -22.76 19.04 5.69
C GLY A 1 -21.28 19.33 5.58
N THR A 2 -20.80 20.36 6.26
CA THR A 2 -19.40 20.81 6.27
C THR A 2 -18.32 19.73 6.56
N PRO A 3 -18.46 18.82 7.54
CA PRO A 3 -17.43 17.79 7.77
C PRO A 3 -17.29 16.79 6.61
N ALA A 4 -18.38 16.49 5.88
CA ALA A 4 -18.32 15.61 4.71
C ALA A 4 -17.57 16.27 3.55
N TRP A 5 -17.78 17.57 3.32
CA TRP A 5 -17.06 18.34 2.30
C TRP A 5 -15.57 18.51 2.63
N LEU A 6 -15.23 18.70 3.90
CA LEU A 6 -13.83 18.76 4.34
C LEU A 6 -13.14 17.40 4.20
N GLY A 7 -13.81 16.30 4.54
CA GLY A 7 -13.29 14.95 4.31
C GLY A 7 -13.07 14.66 2.82
N LEU A 8 -13.99 15.07 1.95
CA LEU A 8 -13.85 14.96 0.51
C LEU A 8 -12.63 15.76 0.01
N ALA A 9 -12.51 17.03 0.42
CA ALA A 9 -11.38 17.86 0.04
C ALA A 9 -10.04 17.24 0.49
N TYR A 10 -9.97 16.73 1.72
CA TYR A 10 -8.77 16.09 2.24
C TYR A 10 -8.38 14.83 1.45
N VAL A 11 -9.33 13.91 1.25
CA VAL A 11 -9.07 12.65 0.51
C VAL A 11 -8.71 12.92 -0.95
N SER A 12 -9.40 13.83 -1.62
CA SER A 12 -9.12 14.15 -3.03
C SER A 12 -7.78 14.85 -3.22
N LEU A 13 -7.39 15.76 -2.33
CA LEU A 13 -6.13 16.51 -2.47
C LEU A 13 -4.91 15.71 -2.02
N PHE A 14 -4.97 15.08 -0.84
CA PHE A 14 -3.80 14.39 -0.28
C PHE A 14 -3.69 12.95 -0.79
N SER A 15 -4.73 12.12 -0.61
CA SER A 15 -4.64 10.70 -1.00
C SER A 15 -4.61 10.50 -2.50
N MET A 16 -5.41 11.27 -3.25
CA MET A 16 -5.47 11.14 -4.70
C MET A 16 -4.48 12.09 -5.39
N LEU A 17 -4.67 13.41 -5.37
CA LEU A 17 -3.86 14.32 -6.20
C LEU A 17 -2.36 14.28 -5.87
N LEU A 18 -1.97 14.53 -4.61
CA LEU A 18 -0.56 14.51 -4.20
C LEU A 18 0.01 13.09 -4.27
N GLY A 19 -0.75 12.08 -3.82
CA GLY A 19 -0.39 10.67 -3.95
C GLY A 19 -0.02 10.29 -5.38
N PHE A 20 -0.83 10.68 -6.37
CA PHE A 20 -0.55 10.43 -7.78
C PHE A 20 0.69 11.17 -8.29
N VAL A 21 0.92 12.42 -7.89
CA VAL A 21 2.13 13.15 -8.29
C VAL A 21 3.40 12.43 -7.81
N PHE A 22 3.42 11.97 -6.56
CA PHE A 22 4.54 11.18 -6.03
C PHE A 22 4.65 9.83 -6.73
N TRP A 23 3.52 9.16 -6.99
CA TRP A 23 3.47 7.88 -7.69
C TRP A 23 4.08 7.97 -9.10
N TYR A 24 3.64 8.93 -9.90
CA TYR A 24 4.16 9.14 -11.25
C TYR A 24 5.64 9.53 -11.24
N ARG A 25 6.07 10.36 -10.29
CA ARG A 25 7.50 10.67 -10.12
C ARG A 25 8.31 9.44 -9.71
N GLY A 26 7.77 8.58 -8.85
CA GLY A 26 8.36 7.32 -8.46
C GLY A 26 8.52 6.37 -9.65
N LEU A 27 7.49 6.24 -10.47
CA LEU A 27 7.52 5.47 -11.71
C LEU A 27 8.55 6.03 -12.71
N ALA A 28 8.61 7.34 -12.88
CA ALA A 28 9.56 7.98 -13.79
C ALA A 28 11.02 7.79 -13.36
N ARG A 29 11.29 7.71 -12.05
CA ARG A 29 12.65 7.57 -11.51
C ARG A 29 13.09 6.10 -11.33
N GLY A 30 12.20 5.24 -10.85
CA GLY A 30 12.52 3.85 -10.49
C GLY A 30 11.99 2.80 -11.47
N GLY A 31 11.16 3.19 -12.44
CA GLY A 31 10.49 2.27 -13.35
C GLY A 31 9.36 1.47 -12.70
N VAL A 32 8.48 0.92 -13.53
CA VAL A 32 7.29 0.16 -13.08
C VAL A 32 7.70 -1.09 -12.27
N ALA A 33 8.78 -1.76 -12.66
CA ALA A 33 9.23 -3.00 -12.00
C ALA A 33 9.66 -2.77 -10.55
N ALA A 34 10.43 -1.71 -10.24
CA ALA A 34 10.88 -1.42 -8.87
C ALA A 34 9.72 -0.93 -7.99
N VAL A 35 8.84 -0.09 -8.55
CA VAL A 35 7.65 0.39 -7.84
C VAL A 35 6.68 -0.76 -7.53
N GLY A 36 6.54 -1.74 -8.43
CA GLY A 36 5.80 -2.97 -8.17
C GLY A 36 6.40 -3.83 -7.05
N GLN A 37 7.72 -3.85 -6.88
CA GLN A 37 8.35 -4.51 -5.73
C GLN A 37 8.00 -3.81 -4.42
N LEU A 38 7.99 -2.48 -4.40
CA LEU A 38 7.61 -1.71 -3.21
C LEU A 38 6.15 -1.97 -2.79
N GLN A 39 5.24 -2.22 -3.75
CA GLN A 39 3.88 -2.62 -3.43
C GLN A 39 3.79 -3.97 -2.70
N LEU A 40 4.75 -4.88 -2.87
CA LEU A 40 4.78 -6.12 -2.08
C LEU A 40 5.04 -5.86 -0.59
N LEU A 41 5.65 -4.71 -0.25
CA LEU A 41 5.86 -4.28 1.13
C LEU A 41 4.61 -3.59 1.72
N GLN A 42 3.69 -3.12 0.87
CA GLN A 42 2.50 -2.36 1.29
C GLN A 42 1.62 -3.12 2.31
N PRO A 43 1.33 -4.42 2.18
CA PRO A 43 0.54 -5.15 3.16
C PRO A 43 1.16 -5.14 4.56
N PHE A 44 2.49 -5.28 4.66
CA PHE A 44 3.20 -5.24 5.93
C PHE A 44 3.19 -3.85 6.55
N MET A 45 3.41 -2.82 5.74
CA MET A 45 3.31 -1.43 6.19
C MET A 45 1.89 -1.11 6.66
N GLY A 46 0.86 -1.59 5.95
CA GLY A 46 -0.54 -1.43 6.32
C GLY A 46 -0.87 -2.08 7.67
N LEU A 47 -0.47 -3.34 7.88
CA LEU A 47 -0.65 -4.02 9.17
C LEU A 47 0.12 -3.34 10.30
N SER A 48 1.34 -2.88 10.03
CA SER A 48 2.17 -2.16 11.02
C SER A 48 1.54 -0.83 11.42
N LEU A 49 1.03 -0.06 10.45
CA LEU A 49 0.33 1.19 10.70
C LEU A 49 -0.99 0.98 11.44
N ALA A 50 -1.74 -0.07 11.11
CA ALA A 50 -2.95 -0.43 11.85
C ALA A 50 -2.64 -0.80 13.31
N ALA A 51 -1.58 -1.57 13.54
CA ALA A 51 -1.12 -1.90 14.89
C ALA A 51 -0.69 -0.65 15.68
N LEU A 52 0.05 0.26 15.06
CA LEU A 52 0.64 1.43 15.72
C LEU A 52 -0.36 2.57 15.94
N LEU A 53 -1.21 2.88 14.96
CA LEU A 53 -2.14 4.01 15.02
C LEU A 53 -3.50 3.62 15.60
N LEU A 54 -4.05 2.47 15.18
CA LEU A 54 -5.37 2.01 15.62
C LEU A 54 -5.29 1.06 16.81
N HIS A 55 -4.08 0.66 17.25
CA HIS A 55 -3.84 -0.28 18.35
C HIS A 55 -4.55 -1.63 18.13
N GLU A 56 -4.80 -1.99 16.86
CA GLU A 56 -5.42 -3.27 16.53
C GLU A 56 -4.46 -4.43 16.83
N LYS A 57 -5.00 -5.49 17.41
CA LYS A 57 -4.23 -6.73 17.62
C LYS A 57 -4.01 -7.41 16.28
N VAL A 58 -2.85 -7.18 15.68
CA VAL A 58 -2.40 -7.92 14.51
C VAL A 58 -2.25 -9.39 14.91
N SER A 59 -3.18 -10.22 14.44
CA SER A 59 -3.15 -11.64 14.76
C SER A 59 -2.06 -12.35 13.97
N TRP A 60 -1.55 -13.46 14.53
CA TRP A 60 -0.62 -14.34 13.82
C TRP A 60 -1.16 -14.79 12.46
N THR A 61 -2.47 -15.00 12.34
CA THR A 61 -3.13 -15.36 11.08
C THR A 61 -3.02 -14.26 10.02
N MET A 62 -3.17 -12.98 10.39
CA MET A 62 -3.03 -11.85 9.45
C MET A 62 -1.63 -11.78 8.86
N LEU A 63 -0.60 -11.99 9.69
CA LEU A 63 0.79 -12.02 9.24
C LEU A 63 1.06 -13.21 8.32
N ILE A 64 0.59 -14.40 8.69
CA ILE A 64 0.78 -15.63 7.88
C ILE A 64 0.10 -15.48 6.51
N VAL A 65 -1.15 -15.00 6.46
CA VAL A 65 -1.87 -14.80 5.20
C VAL A 65 -1.19 -13.74 4.35
N THR A 66 -0.70 -12.65 4.96
CA THR A 66 0.04 -11.60 4.25
C THR A 66 1.34 -12.12 3.65
N LEU A 67 2.11 -12.90 4.42
CA LEU A 67 3.33 -13.57 3.93
C LEU A 67 3.01 -14.55 2.80
N ALA A 68 1.97 -15.36 2.96
CA ALA A 68 1.54 -16.33 1.94
C ALA A 68 1.13 -15.64 0.63
N ALA A 69 0.38 -14.54 0.71
CA ALA A 69 0.01 -13.74 -0.46
C ALA A 69 1.25 -13.17 -1.17
N VAL A 70 2.22 -12.64 -0.41
CA VAL A 70 3.46 -12.10 -0.97
C VAL A 70 4.31 -13.18 -1.62
N ILE A 71 4.43 -14.36 -1.01
CA ILE A 71 5.13 -15.53 -1.60
C ILE A 71 4.42 -15.99 -2.89
N CYS A 72 3.09 -16.04 -2.89
CA CYS A 72 2.30 -16.42 -4.05
C CYS A 72 2.51 -15.45 -5.23
N VAL A 73 2.43 -14.15 -4.96
CA VAL A 73 2.65 -13.12 -5.99
C VAL A 73 4.11 -13.10 -6.47
N ALA A 74 5.08 -13.26 -5.57
CA ALA A 74 6.49 -13.36 -5.92
C ALA A 74 6.78 -14.60 -6.79
N GLY A 75 6.18 -15.74 -6.44
CA GLY A 75 6.22 -16.96 -7.24
C GLY A 75 5.61 -16.75 -8.62
N ALA A 76 4.38 -16.22 -8.69
CA ALA A 76 3.70 -15.92 -9.95
C ALA A 76 4.54 -15.01 -10.86
N ARG A 77 5.15 -13.94 -10.31
CA ARG A 77 6.07 -13.07 -11.07
C ARG A 77 7.34 -13.79 -11.54
N LYS A 78 7.84 -14.76 -10.78
CA LYS A 78 9.01 -15.55 -11.18
C LYS A 78 8.71 -16.50 -12.33
N TYR A 79 7.49 -17.05 -12.41
CA TYR A 79 7.08 -17.98 -13.48
C TYR A 79 6.47 -17.28 -14.70
N ALA A 80 6.08 -16.02 -14.59
CA ALA A 80 5.56 -15.21 -15.69
C ALA A 80 6.65 -14.59 -16.57
N ASN A 81 7.93 -14.82 -16.26
CA ASN A 81 9.10 -14.27 -16.92
C ASN A 81 10.06 -15.39 -17.34
#